data_AF-A0A066RMQ7-F1
#
_entry.id   AF-A0A066RMQ7-F1
#
_cell.length_a   1.000
_cell.length_b   1.000
_cell.length_c   1.000
_cell.angle_alpha   90.00
_cell.angle_beta   90.00
_cell.angle_gamma   90.00
#
_symmetry.space_group_name_H-M   'P 1'
#
loop_
_entity.id
_entity.type
_entity.pdbx_description
1 polymer ?
#
loop_
_entity_poly.entity_id
_entity_poly.type
_entity_poly.pdbx_seq_one_letter_code
_entity_poly.pdbx_strand_id
1 'polypeptide(L)'
;MKGKFNFYEVVKINSKRSELSDANGLECAILGMAENDDGIYWYSVSSLIGEFSWDLREDELVSTGKTMKREDFYTGESITVSVNQDGEGKLK
;
A
#
# COMPACT_ATOMS: atom_id res chain seq x y z
N MET A 1 5.17 15.85 10.04
CA MET A 1 5.56 14.67 10.87
C MET A 1 6.11 13.59 9.93
N LYS A 2 6.75 12.53 10.43
CA LYS A 2 7.12 11.38 9.58
C LYS A 2 6.14 10.25 9.87
N GLY A 3 5.56 9.64 8.84
CA GLY A 3 4.74 8.43 8.99
C GLY A 3 5.51 7.31 9.70
N LYS A 4 4.80 6.47 10.43
CA LYS A 4 5.37 5.35 11.20
C LYS A 4 5.96 4.25 10.33
N PHE A 5 5.40 4.02 9.16
CA PHE A 5 5.82 2.95 8.26
C PHE A 5 6.57 3.51 7.06
N ASN A 6 7.42 2.67 6.46
CA ASN A 6 8.13 3.02 5.23
C ASN A 6 7.67 2.11 4.07
N PHE A 7 7.94 2.53 2.83
CA PHE A 7 7.73 1.67 1.66
C PHE A 7 8.39 0.30 1.84
N TYR A 8 7.69 -0.74 1.38
CA TYR A 8 8.07 -2.15 1.44
C TYR A 8 8.19 -2.74 2.85
N GLU A 9 7.83 -1.99 3.90
CA GLU A 9 7.68 -2.56 5.23
C GLU A 9 6.52 -3.55 5.24
N VAL A 10 6.72 -4.69 5.91
CA VAL A 10 5.66 -5.69 6.10
C VAL A 10 4.93 -5.37 7.39
N VAL A 11 3.61 -5.22 7.28
CA VAL A 11 2.69 -4.87 8.36
C VAL A 11 1.60 -5.95 8.48
N LYS A 12 0.97 -6.01 9.64
CA LYS A 12 -0.28 -6.76 9.85
C LYS A 12 -1.45 -5.82 9.95
N ILE A 13 -2.55 -6.18 9.28
CA ILE A 13 -3.81 -5.46 9.40
C ILE A 13 -4.39 -5.72 10.80
N ASN A 14 -4.77 -4.65 11.48
CA ASN A 14 -5.44 -4.65 12.78
C ASN A 14 -6.50 -3.53 12.82
N SER A 15 -7.50 -3.66 11.95
CA SER A 15 -8.60 -2.71 11.83
C SER A 15 -9.78 -3.09 12.72
N LYS A 16 -10.47 -2.07 13.23
CA LYS A 16 -11.76 -2.20 13.92
C LYS A 16 -12.96 -2.16 12.98
N ARG A 17 -12.73 -1.94 11.68
CA ARG A 17 -13.77 -1.90 10.65
C ARG A 17 -14.30 -3.31 10.40
N SER A 18 -15.62 -3.47 10.48
CA SER A 18 -16.27 -4.78 10.34
C SER A 18 -15.99 -5.45 8.99
N GLU A 19 -15.92 -4.64 7.93
CA GLU A 19 -15.65 -5.07 6.56
C GLU A 19 -14.22 -5.58 6.33
N LEU A 20 -13.30 -5.36 7.29
CA LEU A 20 -11.92 -5.85 7.27
C LEU A 20 -11.66 -6.94 8.29
N SER A 21 -12.70 -7.48 8.93
CA SER A 21 -12.56 -8.52 9.95
C SER A 21 -11.80 -9.75 9.42
N ASP A 22 -12.07 -10.18 8.20
CA ASP A 22 -11.37 -11.30 7.55
C ASP A 22 -9.92 -10.97 7.14
N ALA A 23 -9.59 -9.68 7.01
CA ALA A 23 -8.25 -9.22 6.65
C ALA A 23 -7.34 -9.06 7.88
N ASN A 24 -7.90 -9.01 9.09
CA ASN A 24 -7.12 -8.86 10.32
C ASN A 24 -6.11 -9.99 10.51
N GLY A 25 -4.88 -9.61 10.85
CA GLY A 25 -3.75 -10.53 11.03
C GLY A 25 -3.00 -10.89 9.75
N LEU A 26 -3.53 -10.57 8.57
CA LEU A 26 -2.83 -10.79 7.30
C LEU A 26 -1.58 -9.93 7.21
N GLU A 27 -0.47 -10.53 6.77
CA GLU A 27 0.75 -9.82 6.45
C GLU A 27 0.63 -9.19 5.06
N CYS A 28 0.88 -7.89 4.99
CA CYS A 28 0.82 -7.07 3.79
C CYS A 28 2.07 -6.19 3.69
N ALA A 29 2.44 -5.78 2.48
CA ALA A 29 3.52 -4.81 2.27
C ALA A 29 2.97 -3.41 1.98
N ILE A 30 3.63 -2.38 2.51
CA ILE A 30 3.33 -0.98 2.21
C ILE A 30 3.80 -0.65 0.78
N LEU A 31 2.85 -0.34 -0.12
CA LEU A 31 3.15 0.03 -1.52
C LEU A 31 2.72 1.45 -1.89
N GLY A 32 2.00 2.14 -1.00
CA GLY A 32 1.61 3.54 -1.17
C GLY A 32 1.51 4.23 0.18
N MET A 33 1.81 5.52 0.22
CA MET A 33 1.70 6.35 1.42
C MET A 33 1.20 7.74 1.01
N ALA A 34 0.26 8.28 1.76
CA ALA A 34 -0.23 9.64 1.60
C ALA A 34 -0.49 10.28 2.96
N GLU A 35 -0.14 11.56 3.10
CA GLU A 35 -0.50 12.39 4.25
C GLU A 35 -1.64 13.31 3.81
N ASN A 36 -2.72 13.37 4.59
CA ASN A 36 -3.80 14.33 4.35
C ASN A 36 -3.48 15.71 4.97
N ASP A 37 -4.34 16.70 4.75
CA ASP A 37 -4.14 18.08 5.26
C ASP A 37 -4.11 18.17 6.80
N ASP A 38 -4.66 17.17 7.50
CA ASP A 38 -4.64 17.07 8.97
C ASP A 38 -3.36 16.39 9.52
N GLY A 39 -2.44 15.99 8.64
CA GLY A 39 -1.22 15.26 9.00
C GLY A 39 -1.43 13.77 9.32
N ILE A 40 -2.58 13.20 8.94
CA ILE A 40 -2.91 11.79 9.09
C ILE A 40 -2.36 11.00 7.91
N TYR A 41 -1.56 9.99 8.20
CA TYR A 41 -1.02 9.08 7.20
C TYR A 41 -1.99 7.95 6.88
N TRP A 42 -2.18 7.74 5.58
CA TRP A 42 -2.83 6.58 4.97
C TRP A 42 -1.80 5.77 4.19
N TYR A 43 -1.99 4.46 4.23
CA TYR A 43 -1.10 3.50 3.61
C TYR A 43 -1.91 2.57 2.72
N SER A 44 -1.44 2.43 1.48
CA SER A 44 -1.91 1.35 0.60
C SER A 44 -1.08 0.11 0.91
N VAL A 45 -1.75 -0.94 1.36
CA VAL A 45 -1.11 -2.22 1.72
C VAL A 45 -1.55 -3.30 0.76
N SER A 46 -0.61 -4.10 0.27
CA SER A 46 -0.89 -5.21 -0.65
C SER A 46 -0.65 -6.55 0.05
N SER A 47 -1.60 -7.47 -0.07
CA SER A 47 -1.52 -8.81 0.51
C SER A 47 -0.34 -9.59 -0.07
N LEU A 48 0.38 -10.33 0.79
CA LEU A 48 1.46 -11.21 0.33
C LEU A 48 0.99 -12.57 -0.18
N ILE A 49 -0.30 -12.89 -0.03
CA ILE A 49 -0.88 -14.20 -0.37
C ILE A 49 -2.03 -14.13 -1.39
N GLY A 50 -2.26 -12.95 -2.01
CA GLY A 50 -3.32 -12.77 -3.01
C GLY A 50 -3.34 -11.38 -3.63
N GLU A 51 -4.20 -11.17 -4.63
CA GLU A 51 -4.31 -9.91 -5.38
C GLU A 51 -5.26 -8.91 -4.73
N PHE A 52 -5.10 -8.67 -3.43
CA PHE A 52 -5.90 -7.70 -2.68
C PHE A 52 -5.03 -6.58 -2.15
N SER A 53 -5.61 -5.37 -2.15
CA SER A 53 -5.01 -4.21 -1.50
C SER A 53 -6.06 -3.41 -0.76
N TRP A 54 -5.63 -2.70 0.27
CA TRP A 54 -6.48 -1.86 1.10
C TRP A 54 -5.80 -0.55 1.42
N ASP A 55 -6.61 0.49 1.57
CA ASP A 55 -6.17 1.76 2.15
C ASP A 55 -6.52 1.77 3.63
N LEU A 56 -5.50 1.91 4.46
CA LEU A 56 -5.57 1.80 5.91
C LEU A 56 -4.92 3.02 6.56
N ARG A 57 -5.50 3.46 7.67
CA ARG A 57 -4.87 4.46 8.51
C ARG A 57 -3.70 3.86 9.26
N GLU A 58 -2.81 4.74 9.69
CA GLU A 58 -1.64 4.36 10.49
C GLU A 58 -1.96 3.54 11.75
N ASP A 59 -3.10 3.78 12.39
CA ASP A 59 -3.52 3.09 13.62
C ASP A 59 -4.19 1.73 13.38
N GLU A 60 -4.43 1.38 12.12
CA GLU A 60 -5.00 0.08 11.70
C GLU A 60 -3.91 -0.92 11.30
N LEU A 61 -2.64 -0.57 11.51
CA LEU A 61 -1.48 -1.36 11.09
C LEU A 61 -0.54 -1.62 12.26
N VAL A 62 0.07 -2.80 12.24
CA VAL A 62 1.10 -3.20 13.20
C VAL A 62 2.36 -3.59 12.44
N SER A 63 3.49 -2.98 12.79
CA SER A 63 4.78 -3.35 12.20
C SER A 63 5.13 -4.81 12.54
N THR A 64 5.65 -5.55 11.56
CA THR A 64 6.23 -6.88 11.81
C THR A 64 7.75 -6.83 12.00
N GLY A 65 8.37 -5.66 11.81
CA GLY A 65 9.82 -5.46 11.77
C GLY A 65 10.51 -6.04 10.53
N LYS A 66 9.77 -6.64 9.59
CA LYS A 66 10.30 -7.13 8.32
C LYS A 66 10.18 -6.06 7.24
N THR A 67 11.11 -6.08 6.29
CA THR A 67 11.08 -5.21 5.12
C THR A 67 11.42 -6.03 3.89
N MET A 68 10.61 -5.86 2.85
CA MET A 68 10.82 -6.47 1.53
C MET A 68 11.53 -5.47 0.61
N LYS A 69 11.89 -5.93 -0.58
CA LYS A 69 12.56 -5.11 -1.58
C LYS A 69 11.56 -4.70 -2.66
N ARG A 70 11.88 -3.61 -3.36
CA ARG A 70 11.07 -3.16 -4.50
C ARG A 70 10.93 -4.26 -5.56
N GLU A 71 12.00 -5.00 -5.79
CA GLU A 71 12.10 -6.05 -6.80
C GLU A 71 11.20 -7.25 -6.49
N ASP A 72 10.71 -7.37 -5.25
CA ASP A 72 9.72 -8.39 -4.89
C ASP A 72 8.32 -8.07 -5.46
N PHE A 73 8.07 -6.82 -5.87
CA PHE A 73 6.76 -6.35 -6.36
C PHE A 73 6.78 -5.83 -7.80
N TYR A 74 7.94 -5.40 -8.28
CA TYR A 74 8.08 -4.80 -9.60
C TYR A 74 9.23 -5.44 -10.35
N THR A 75 9.01 -5.78 -11.61
CA THR A 75 10.03 -6.36 -12.50
C THR A 75 11.18 -5.39 -12.81
N GLY A 76 11.01 -4.10 -12.49
CA GLY A 76 11.93 -3.03 -12.88
C GLY A 76 11.73 -2.57 -14.32
N GLU A 77 10.83 -3.19 -15.07
CA GLU A 77 10.47 -2.76 -16.41
C GLU A 77 9.77 -1.41 -16.37
N SER A 78 10.07 -0.58 -17.38
CA SER A 78 9.40 0.70 -17.57
C SER A 78 8.36 0.55 -18.67
N ILE A 79 7.12 0.96 -18.37
CA ILE A 79 6.04 1.05 -19.34
C ILE A 79 5.90 2.49 -19.84
N THR A 80 5.58 2.66 -21.12
CA THR A 80 5.30 3.98 -21.69
C THR A 80 3.80 4.11 -21.93
N VAL A 81 3.21 5.19 -21.43
CA VAL A 81 1.80 5.54 -21.65
C VAL A 81 1.73 6.68 -22.66
N SER A 82 0.88 6.55 -23.67
CA SER A 82 0.49 7.69 -24.52
C SER A 82 -0.83 8.26 -24.01
N VAL A 83 -0.87 9.58 -23.85
CA VAL A 83 -2.03 10.31 -23.29
C VAL A 83 -2.66 11.17 -24.38
N ASN A 84 -3.99 11.12 -24.53
CA ASN A 84 -4.73 11.97 -25.46
C ASN A 84 -4.99 13.38 -24.87
N GLN A 85 -5.63 14.26 -25.65
CA GLN A 85 -5.93 15.64 -25.21
C GLN A 85 -6.91 15.71 -24.03
N ASP A 86 -7.72 14.66 -23.85
CA ASP A 86 -8.72 14.54 -22.78
C ASP A 86 -8.13 13.94 -21.48
N GLY A 87 -6.84 13.56 -21.49
CA GLY A 87 -6.15 12.99 -20.33
C GLY A 87 -6.25 11.47 -20.19
N GLU A 88 -6.85 10.76 -21.16
CA GLU A 88 -6.93 9.31 -21.13
C GLU A 88 -5.63 8.66 -21.65
N GLY A 89 -5.15 7.65 -20.92
CA GLY A 89 -3.91 6.95 -21.22
C GLY A 89 -4.13 5.59 -21.86
N LYS A 90 -3.25 5.22 -22.80
CA LYS A 90 -3.12 3.85 -23.31
C LYS A 90 -1.66 3.41 -23.28
N LEU A 91 -1.44 2.14 -22.94
CA LEU A 91 -0.13 1.51 -23.05
C LEU A 91 0.32 1.53 -24.52
N LYS A 92 1.59 1.84 -24.74
CA LYS A 92 2.21 1.68 -26.05
C LYS A 92 2.56 0.24 -26.33
#